data_AF-V4TU33-F1
#
_entry.id   AF-V4TU33-F1
#
_cell.length_a   1.000
_cell.length_b   1.000
_cell.length_c   1.000
_cell.angle_alpha   90.00
_cell.angle_beta   90.00
_cell.angle_gamma   90.00
#
_symmetry.space_group_name_H-M   'P 1'
#
loop_
_entity.id
_entity.type
_entity.pdbx_description
1 polymer ?
#
loop_
_entity_poly.entity_id
_entity_poly.type
_entity_poly.pdbx_seq_one_letter_code
_entity_poly.pdbx_strand_id
1 'polypeptide(L)'
;MGWNYPEISLEEMMKLIKGFVDILILASGCQSSGLPAHWDAQNIKKALQWGIFFENVVSHLCSSEVYLDSLKELDTSVTEITSNRSFPQGLSHLSTAVLSKGRAFVCEHFICTLPLSDAHLEAFLRAAIEMDLNELMEKEHDCLNIYLSKLTLLDSTVNLVHEPMRDSTMPSSEIAPTMEIDMSTAEDFAHLAVQGFLKRQSAVSCISTVKSGLNILSSAIKRDSWTSSDNSLVEVHLRQDRSLALTGNVGTLVDFVTWSCWKSKNLLYFLDMRTIRLVSGASMIFSAPKFQWVQVLERLHISAEGSDDKLSEIIELLLLGCIASRWSCLIEHFTSISYNPLSISQQYQKLWERGLQNFYAKEEMMSSKESCILEYLAGILSGRLHQLWKLSPALVAVAIPSWSMLYRLYFNEIEAQFKGESLTRFSIFNCPCFIIVIRIKIIIFPGKYFYFS
;
A
#
# COMPACT_ATOMS: atom_id res chain seq x y z
N MET A 1 36.67 23.11 5.12
CA MET A 1 36.21 22.58 6.41
C MET A 1 35.33 23.68 7.02
N GLY A 2 34.01 23.55 6.91
CA GLY A 2 33.03 24.54 7.40
C GLY A 2 32.40 24.15 8.74
N TRP A 3 32.69 22.93 9.22
CA TRP A 3 32.28 22.47 10.53
C TRP A 3 33.03 23.19 11.64
N ASN A 4 32.28 23.87 12.51
CA ASN A 4 32.77 24.67 13.62
C ASN A 4 31.91 24.47 14.88
N TYR A 5 31.22 23.33 15.00
CA TYR A 5 30.41 23.05 16.18
C TYR A 5 31.28 22.36 17.26
N PRO A 6 31.38 22.92 18.48
CA PRO A 6 32.40 22.52 19.46
C PRO A 6 32.09 21.21 20.19
N GLU A 7 30.81 20.82 20.30
CA GLU A 7 30.41 19.70 21.17
C GLU A 7 30.54 18.33 20.49
N ILE A 8 30.41 18.29 19.16
CA ILE A 8 30.45 17.04 18.39
C ILE A 8 31.03 17.29 17.00
N SER A 9 31.86 16.35 16.54
CA SER A 9 32.39 16.37 15.18
C SER A 9 31.30 15.99 14.16
N LEU A 10 31.41 16.45 12.90
CA LEU A 10 30.48 16.04 11.85
C LEU A 10 30.43 14.51 11.67
N GLU A 11 31.58 13.84 11.76
CA GLU A 11 31.65 12.37 11.61
C GLU A 11 30.84 11.66 12.71
N GLU A 12 30.95 12.13 13.95
CA GLU A 12 30.23 11.58 15.09
C GLU A 12 28.73 11.92 15.04
N MET A 13 28.38 13.14 14.61
CA MET A 13 26.99 13.52 14.34
C MET A 13 26.34 12.59 13.30
N MET A 14 27.04 12.28 12.21
CA MET A 14 26.54 11.36 11.19
C MET A 14 26.42 9.92 11.68
N LYS A 15 27.27 9.47 12.62
CA LYS A 15 27.12 8.16 13.29
C LYS A 15 25.85 8.13 14.14
N LEU A 16 25.58 9.20 14.89
CA LEU A 16 24.34 9.32 15.67
C LEU A 16 23.12 9.31 14.73
N ILE A 17 23.10 10.11 13.66
CA ILE A 17 21.97 10.13 12.72
C ILE A 17 21.67 8.73 12.15
N LYS A 18 22.70 7.93 11.84
CA LYS A 18 22.51 6.53 11.41
C LYS A 18 21.88 5.66 12.51
N GLY A 19 22.39 5.74 13.74
CA GLY A 19 21.80 5.03 14.87
C GLY A 19 20.36 5.46 15.16
N PHE A 20 20.04 6.73 14.96
CA PHE A 20 18.68 7.26 15.08
C PHE A 20 17.73 6.70 14.02
N VAL A 21 18.19 6.60 12.78
CA VAL A 21 17.45 5.93 11.71
C VAL A 21 17.16 4.48 12.08
N ASP A 22 18.12 3.75 12.64
CA ASP A 22 17.90 2.37 13.10
C ASP A 22 16.83 2.29 14.21
N ILE A 23 16.86 3.23 15.16
CA ILE A 23 15.83 3.36 16.22
C ILE A 23 14.46 3.60 15.59
N LEU A 24 14.34 4.50 14.62
CA LEU A 24 13.06 4.82 13.96
C LEU A 24 12.52 3.65 13.13
N ILE A 25 13.39 2.87 12.49
CA ILE A 25 13.00 1.63 11.81
C ILE A 25 12.40 0.66 12.83
N LEU A 26 13.03 0.46 13.98
CA LEU A 26 12.47 -0.40 15.03
C LEU A 26 11.19 0.18 15.64
N ALA A 27 11.12 1.51 15.76
CA ALA A 27 9.96 2.22 16.25
C ALA A 27 8.77 2.08 15.30
N SER A 28 8.97 1.73 14.02
CA SER A 28 7.88 1.45 13.07
C SER A 28 7.09 0.16 13.39
N GLY A 29 7.57 -0.67 14.32
CA GLY A 29 6.80 -1.74 14.95
C GLY A 29 7.25 -3.16 14.64
N CYS A 30 8.23 -3.37 13.76
CA CYS A 30 8.76 -4.70 13.44
C CYS A 30 10.28 -4.76 13.54
N GLN A 31 10.80 -5.88 14.02
CA GLN A 31 12.22 -6.23 13.96
C GLN A 31 12.60 -6.78 12.59
N SER A 32 13.90 -6.92 12.32
CA SER A 32 14.42 -7.55 11.09
C SER A 32 13.98 -9.01 10.91
N SER A 33 13.56 -9.67 11.98
CA SER A 33 12.97 -11.02 11.97
C SER A 33 11.50 -11.05 11.51
N GLY A 34 10.85 -9.89 11.35
CA GLY A 34 9.42 -9.77 11.09
C GLY A 34 8.54 -9.93 12.33
N LEU A 35 9.12 -10.15 13.51
CA LEU A 35 8.40 -10.14 14.78
C LEU A 35 8.12 -8.69 15.23
N PRO A 36 7.02 -8.45 15.97
CA PRO A 36 6.77 -7.14 16.57
C PRO A 36 7.96 -6.68 17.41
N ALA A 37 8.38 -5.43 17.23
CA ALA A 37 9.39 -4.83 18.07
C ALA A 37 8.83 -4.63 19.48
N HIS A 38 9.50 -5.17 20.49
CA HIS A 38 9.13 -4.94 21.88
C HIS A 38 9.69 -3.61 22.37
N TRP A 39 8.80 -2.73 22.81
CA TRP A 39 9.11 -1.43 23.36
C TRP A 39 8.53 -1.32 24.77
N ASP A 40 9.41 -1.32 25.76
CA ASP A 40 9.05 -0.94 27.13
C ASP A 40 9.19 0.58 27.33
N ALA A 41 8.61 1.10 28.42
CA ALA A 41 8.64 2.53 28.71
C ALA A 41 10.07 3.09 28.79
N GLN A 42 11.04 2.31 29.29
CA GLN A 42 12.42 2.78 29.46
C GLN A 42 13.14 2.93 28.12
N ASN A 43 12.94 2.01 27.19
CA ASN A 43 13.51 2.06 25.86
C ASN A 43 12.83 3.13 24.99
N ILE A 44 11.52 3.35 25.17
CA ILE A 44 10.82 4.48 24.54
C ILE A 44 11.38 5.81 25.05
N LYS A 45 11.58 5.98 26.37
CA LYS A 45 12.23 7.19 26.90
C LYS A 45 13.57 7.48 26.26
N LYS A 46 14.42 6.46 26.10
CA LYS A 46 15.70 6.63 25.40
C LYS A 46 15.46 7.15 23.98
N ALA A 47 14.54 6.56 23.23
CA ALA A 47 14.22 7.05 21.88
C ALA A 47 13.70 8.51 21.89
N LEU A 48 12.89 8.90 22.87
CA LEU A 48 12.44 10.29 23.05
C LEU A 48 13.62 11.24 23.37
N GLN A 49 14.58 10.80 24.17
CA GLN A 49 15.82 11.55 24.45
C GLN A 49 16.65 11.77 23.19
N TRP A 50 16.71 10.80 22.28
CA TRP A 50 17.33 11.01 20.96
C TRP A 50 16.62 12.10 20.16
N GLY A 51 15.28 12.15 20.21
CA GLY A 51 14.49 13.23 19.62
C GLY A 51 14.84 14.61 20.19
N ILE A 52 14.92 14.73 21.53
CA ILE A 52 15.35 15.96 22.21
C ILE A 52 16.76 16.36 21.80
N PHE A 53 17.69 15.40 21.77
CA PHE A 53 19.08 15.65 21.45
C PHE A 53 19.23 16.31 20.07
N PHE A 54 18.66 15.73 19.01
CA PHE A 54 18.76 16.33 17.68
C PHE A 54 18.04 17.66 17.58
N GLU A 55 16.88 17.78 18.20
CA GLU A 55 16.13 19.03 18.20
C GLU A 55 16.94 20.17 18.84
N ASN A 56 17.59 19.91 19.98
CA ASN A 56 18.43 20.88 20.67
C ASN A 56 19.69 21.23 19.88
N VAL A 57 20.39 20.24 19.34
CA VAL A 57 21.62 20.50 18.56
C VAL A 57 21.30 21.27 17.29
N VAL A 58 20.27 20.87 16.54
CA VAL A 58 19.92 21.56 15.28
C VAL A 58 19.34 22.94 15.56
N SER A 59 18.50 23.12 16.59
CA SER A 59 18.00 24.45 16.95
C SER A 59 19.13 25.40 17.35
N HIS A 60 20.16 24.91 18.06
CA HIS A 60 21.34 25.69 18.39
C HIS A 60 22.21 26.04 17.17
N LEU A 61 22.34 25.11 16.21
CA LEU A 61 23.00 25.41 14.93
C LEU A 61 22.23 26.47 14.12
N CYS A 62 20.89 26.47 14.19
CA CYS A 62 20.05 27.45 13.51
C CYS A 62 20.02 28.83 14.16
N SER A 63 20.22 28.92 15.49
CA SER A 63 20.06 30.18 16.24
C SER A 63 21.31 31.07 16.20
N SER A 64 22.45 30.56 15.73
CA SER A 64 23.72 31.29 15.70
C SER A 64 24.25 31.45 14.27
N GLU A 65 24.52 32.70 13.88
CA GLU A 65 25.17 33.01 12.59
C GLU A 65 26.54 32.33 12.44
N VAL A 66 27.21 32.05 13.56
CA VAL A 66 28.54 31.40 13.60
C VAL A 66 28.50 29.97 13.04
N TYR A 67 27.35 29.29 13.11
CA TYR A 67 27.22 27.89 12.71
C TYR A 67 26.51 27.68 11.37
N LEU A 68 26.21 28.75 10.61
CA LEU A 68 25.51 28.64 9.34
C LEU A 68 26.22 27.73 8.33
N ASP A 69 27.55 27.78 8.28
CA ASP A 69 28.33 26.89 7.41
C ASP A 69 28.31 25.44 7.89
N SER A 70 28.28 25.22 9.21
CA SER A 70 28.14 23.89 9.80
C SER A 70 26.75 23.29 9.56
N LEU A 71 25.70 24.13 9.61
CA LEU A 71 24.33 23.71 9.30
C LEU A 71 24.20 23.31 7.83
N LYS A 72 24.79 24.09 6.90
CA LYS A 72 24.83 23.73 5.47
C LYS A 72 25.61 22.44 5.23
N GLU A 73 26.72 22.25 5.93
CA GLU A 73 27.52 21.02 5.83
C GLU A 73 26.76 19.81 6.38
N LEU A 74 26.01 19.97 7.49
CA LEU A 74 25.11 18.94 8.01
C LEU A 74 24.00 18.59 7.02
N ASP A 75 23.32 19.60 6.48
CA ASP A 75 22.23 19.40 5.54
C ASP A 75 22.68 18.70 4.25
N THR A 76 23.86 19.06 3.75
CA THR A 76 24.50 18.38 2.62
C THR A 76 24.80 16.92 2.95
N SER A 77 25.31 16.64 4.16
CA SER A 77 25.63 15.27 4.59
C SER A 77 24.36 14.43 4.80
N VAL A 78 23.29 15.02 5.33
CA VAL A 78 21.98 14.36 5.51
C VAL A 78 21.34 14.06 4.16
N THR A 79 21.36 15.01 3.22
CA THR A 79 20.85 14.79 1.86
C THR A 79 21.64 13.73 1.11
N GLU A 80 22.97 13.66 1.29
CA GLU A 80 23.79 12.59 0.72
C GLU A 80 23.34 11.21 1.21
N ILE A 81 23.14 11.02 2.54
CA ILE A 81 22.70 9.71 3.05
C ILE A 81 21.26 9.35 2.64
N THR A 82 20.34 10.32 2.55
CA THR A 82 18.94 10.06 2.17
C THR A 82 18.77 9.84 0.67
N SER A 83 19.69 10.38 -0.14
CA SER A 83 19.73 10.15 -1.59
C SER A 83 20.18 8.73 -1.98
N ASN A 84 20.76 7.98 -1.03
CA ASN A 84 21.22 6.62 -1.28
C ASN A 84 20.02 5.68 -1.53
N ARG A 85 20.08 4.89 -2.61
CA ARG A 85 19.05 3.90 -2.96
C ARG A 85 18.83 2.80 -1.91
N SER A 86 19.79 2.60 -1.00
CA SER A 86 19.64 1.67 0.12
C SER A 86 19.04 2.32 1.38
N PHE A 87 18.82 3.63 1.37
CA PHE A 87 18.22 4.32 2.51
C PHE A 87 16.74 3.95 2.64
N PRO A 88 16.20 3.76 3.85
CA PRO A 88 14.79 3.42 4.04
C PRO A 88 13.88 4.48 3.41
N GLN A 89 13.09 4.08 2.42
CA GLN A 89 12.25 5.02 1.67
C GLN A 89 11.18 5.68 2.54
N GLY A 90 10.71 5.01 3.59
CA GLY A 90 9.80 5.62 4.58
C GLY A 90 10.40 6.79 5.36
N LEU A 91 11.74 6.91 5.37
CA LEU A 91 12.48 7.97 6.06
C LEU A 91 13.17 8.93 5.07
N SER A 92 12.92 8.81 3.76
CA SER A 92 13.65 9.59 2.74
C SER A 92 13.48 11.10 2.85
N HIS A 93 12.48 11.55 3.62
CA HIS A 93 12.22 12.97 3.91
C HIS A 93 13.05 13.49 5.10
N LEU A 94 13.88 12.65 5.73
CA LEU A 94 14.80 13.06 6.78
C LEU A 94 15.69 14.20 6.28
N SER A 95 15.69 15.28 7.03
CA SER A 95 16.41 16.52 6.74
C SER A 95 16.75 17.22 8.04
N THR A 96 17.59 18.24 7.98
CA THR A 96 17.86 19.09 9.16
C THR A 96 16.58 19.72 9.71
N ALA A 97 15.64 20.12 8.85
CA ALA A 97 14.33 20.63 9.24
C ALA A 97 13.43 19.60 9.95
N VAL A 98 13.59 18.32 9.64
CA VAL A 98 12.89 17.23 10.37
C VAL A 98 13.59 16.96 11.70
N LEU A 99 14.92 16.95 11.73
CA LEU A 99 15.71 16.78 12.95
C LEU A 99 15.49 17.92 13.95
N SER A 100 15.24 19.15 13.47
CA SER A 100 14.86 20.29 14.31
C SER A 100 13.45 20.16 14.90
N LYS A 101 12.70 19.11 14.56
CA LYS A 101 11.41 18.73 15.15
C LYS A 101 11.49 17.30 15.70
N GLY A 102 12.65 16.95 16.26
CA GLY A 102 12.99 15.60 16.69
C GLY A 102 11.98 14.98 17.65
N ARG A 103 11.47 15.71 18.64
CA ARG A 103 10.43 15.18 19.55
C ARG A 103 9.18 14.75 18.80
N ALA A 104 8.64 15.64 17.96
CA ALA A 104 7.43 15.37 17.16
C ALA A 104 7.64 14.17 16.23
N PHE A 105 8.83 14.10 15.60
CA PHE A 105 9.18 13.04 14.66
C PHE A 105 9.22 11.66 15.32
N VAL A 106 9.84 11.54 16.50
CA VAL A 106 9.89 10.28 17.25
C VAL A 106 8.48 9.88 17.73
N CYS A 107 7.71 10.82 18.28
CA CYS A 107 6.34 10.56 18.71
C CYS A 107 5.47 10.02 17.57
N GLU A 108 5.55 10.62 16.39
CA GLU A 108 4.80 10.16 15.22
C GLU A 108 5.11 8.71 14.87
N HIS A 109 6.39 8.30 14.92
CA HIS A 109 6.78 6.92 14.62
C HIS A 109 6.21 5.91 15.63
N PHE A 110 6.25 6.22 16.92
CA PHE A 110 5.68 5.36 17.95
C PHE A 110 4.16 5.28 17.88
N ILE A 111 3.50 6.39 17.57
CA ILE A 111 2.04 6.47 17.46
C ILE A 111 1.55 5.80 16.20
N CYS A 112 2.24 5.92 15.07
CA CYS A 112 1.85 5.38 13.77
C CYS A 112 2.20 3.89 13.56
N THR A 113 2.73 3.20 14.58
CA THR A 113 2.98 1.76 14.56
C THR A 113 1.76 0.91 14.20
N LEU A 114 1.99 -0.18 13.46
CA LEU A 114 0.95 -1.12 13.07
C LEU A 114 1.41 -2.57 13.36
N PRO A 115 0.74 -3.30 14.28
CA PRO A 115 -0.39 -2.87 15.11
C PRO A 115 0.04 -2.01 16.31
N LEU A 116 -0.79 -1.03 16.68
CA LEU A 116 -0.66 -0.33 17.97
C LEU A 116 -1.33 -1.20 19.04
N SER A 117 -0.53 -1.91 19.84
CA SER A 117 -1.04 -2.74 20.93
C SER A 117 -1.28 -1.91 22.19
N ASP A 118 -2.19 -2.37 23.05
CA ASP A 118 -2.47 -1.71 24.34
C ASP A 118 -1.21 -1.60 25.20
N ALA A 119 -0.37 -2.64 25.21
CA ALA A 119 0.89 -2.64 25.95
C ALA A 119 1.89 -1.59 25.41
N HIS A 120 1.97 -1.43 24.09
CA HIS A 120 2.81 -0.39 23.47
C HIS A 120 2.28 1.00 23.76
N LEU A 121 0.96 1.18 23.67
CA LEU A 121 0.30 2.45 23.97
C LEU A 121 0.54 2.86 25.43
N GLU A 122 0.37 1.93 26.37
CA GLU A 122 0.65 2.16 27.79
C GLU A 122 2.11 2.52 28.02
N ALA A 123 3.05 1.77 27.43
CA ALA A 123 4.48 2.03 27.54
C ALA A 123 4.85 3.42 26.97
N PHE A 124 4.28 3.80 25.83
CA PHE A 124 4.51 5.09 25.19
C PHE A 124 3.97 6.25 26.03
N LEU A 125 2.71 6.17 26.47
CA LEU A 125 2.10 7.21 27.29
C LEU A 125 2.85 7.39 28.62
N ARG A 126 3.22 6.28 29.26
CA ARG A 126 4.02 6.32 30.48
C ARG A 126 5.37 7.00 30.25
N ALA A 127 6.07 6.65 29.17
CA ALA A 127 7.34 7.27 28.82
C ALA A 127 7.20 8.77 28.57
N ALA A 128 6.20 9.20 27.79
CA ALA A 128 5.93 10.60 27.50
C ALA A 128 5.65 11.42 28.77
N ILE A 129 4.74 10.94 29.63
CA ILE A 129 4.39 11.60 30.89
C ILE A 129 5.61 11.69 31.81
N GLU A 130 6.37 10.59 31.97
CA GLU A 130 7.55 10.57 32.82
C GLU A 130 8.66 11.50 32.28
N MET A 131 8.79 11.66 30.95
CA MET A 131 9.73 12.62 30.35
C MET A 131 9.32 14.08 30.65
N ASP A 132 8.05 14.43 30.44
CA ASP A 132 7.54 15.78 30.72
C ASP A 132 7.66 16.13 32.21
N LEU A 133 7.33 15.18 33.10
CA LEU A 133 7.46 15.39 34.54
C LEU A 133 8.91 15.57 34.97
N ASN A 134 9.85 14.80 34.40
CA ASN A 134 11.27 14.98 34.73
C ASN A 134 11.78 16.36 34.32
N GLU A 135 11.39 16.86 33.15
CA GLU A 135 11.74 18.22 32.71
C GLU A 135 11.16 19.30 33.64
N LEU A 136 9.92 19.11 34.12
CA LEU A 136 9.28 20.02 35.07
C LEU A 136 9.91 19.94 36.46
N MET A 137 10.30 18.75 36.94
CA MET A 137 10.96 18.60 38.24
C MET A 137 12.31 19.32 38.32
N GLU A 138 13.03 19.42 37.21
CA GLU A 138 14.29 20.17 37.16
C GLU A 138 14.08 21.69 37.31
N LYS A 139 12.87 22.18 37.00
CA LYS A 139 12.55 23.61 36.92
C LYS A 139 11.65 24.12 38.06
N GLU A 140 10.75 23.28 38.58
CA GLU A 140 9.61 23.71 39.41
C GLU A 140 9.35 22.78 40.61
N HIS A 141 8.95 23.36 41.76
CA HIS A 141 8.72 22.60 43.00
C HIS A 141 7.33 21.91 43.05
N ASP A 142 6.36 22.33 42.23
CA ASP A 142 4.99 21.78 42.16
C ASP A 142 4.65 21.24 40.75
N CYS A 143 5.57 20.44 40.21
CA CYS A 143 5.53 19.92 38.85
C CYS A 143 4.24 19.18 38.49
N LEU A 144 3.63 18.45 39.43
CA LEU A 144 2.43 17.65 39.17
C LEU A 144 1.21 18.53 38.93
N ASN A 145 0.98 19.55 39.76
CA ASN A 145 -0.16 20.44 39.58
C ASN A 145 -0.02 21.27 38.30
N ILE A 146 1.21 21.69 37.97
CA ILE A 146 1.50 22.43 36.74
C ILE A 146 1.25 21.53 35.52
N TYR A 147 1.75 20.29 35.54
CA TYR A 147 1.50 19.32 34.48
C TYR A 147 0.00 19.03 34.29
N LEU A 148 -0.75 18.82 35.38
CA LEU A 148 -2.20 18.62 35.32
C LEU A 148 -2.92 19.85 34.75
N SER A 149 -2.50 21.07 35.11
CA SER A 149 -3.08 22.29 34.56
C SER A 149 -2.87 22.41 33.05
N LYS A 150 -1.66 22.06 32.56
CA LYS A 150 -1.35 22.00 31.13
C LYS A 150 -2.24 20.99 30.39
N LEU A 151 -2.46 19.82 30.98
CA LEU A 151 -3.36 18.81 30.41
C LEU A 151 -4.82 19.29 30.35
N THR A 152 -5.31 20.00 31.37
CA THR A 152 -6.68 20.55 31.33
C THR A 152 -6.85 21.61 30.25
N LEU A 153 -5.82 22.43 30.01
CA LEU A 153 -5.82 23.40 28.91
C LEU A 153 -5.87 22.66 27.56
N LEU A 154 -5.09 21.58 27.41
CA LEU A 154 -5.06 20.78 26.21
C LEU A 154 -6.43 20.18 25.86
N ASP A 155 -7.13 19.64 26.85
CA ASP A 155 -8.49 19.09 26.68
C ASP A 155 -9.48 20.13 26.14
N SER A 156 -9.43 21.37 26.66
CA SER A 156 -10.26 22.46 26.14
C SER A 156 -9.98 22.79 24.65
N THR A 157 -8.71 22.66 24.24
CA THR A 157 -8.25 22.98 22.89
C THR A 157 -8.66 21.90 21.88
N VAL A 158 -8.58 20.63 22.30
CA VAL A 158 -9.01 19.48 21.50
C VAL A 158 -10.53 19.52 21.25
N ASN A 159 -11.31 19.90 22.26
CA ASN A 159 -12.77 20.00 22.14
C ASN A 159 -13.21 21.11 21.18
N LEU A 160 -12.44 22.19 21.05
CA LEU A 160 -12.71 23.27 20.08
C LEU A 160 -12.44 22.84 18.62
N VAL A 161 -11.42 22.00 18.40
CA VAL A 161 -11.07 21.48 17.05
C VAL A 161 -12.04 20.39 16.58
N HIS A 162 -12.80 19.79 17.51
CA HIS A 162 -13.72 18.69 17.22
C HIS A 162 -15.16 19.09 16.87
N GLU A 163 -15.50 20.38 16.73
CA GLU A 163 -16.81 20.74 16.17
C GLU A 163 -16.94 20.19 14.75
N PRO A 164 -17.95 19.34 14.47
CA PRO A 164 -18.12 18.75 13.16
C PRO A 164 -18.54 19.83 12.18
N MET A 165 -17.66 20.12 11.23
CA MET A 165 -17.90 20.94 10.05
C MET A 165 -19.13 20.40 9.31
N ARG A 166 -20.32 20.92 9.66
CA ARG A 166 -21.56 20.77 8.90
C ARG A 166 -21.57 21.83 7.80
N ASP A 167 -21.63 21.34 6.57
CA ASP A 167 -22.07 22.02 5.35
C ASP A 167 -22.04 23.56 5.34
N SER A 168 -21.04 24.14 4.66
CA SER A 168 -21.30 25.16 3.63
C SER A 168 -20.02 25.53 2.89
N THR A 169 -20.13 25.50 1.56
CA THR A 169 -19.48 26.32 0.53
C THR A 169 -18.14 26.99 0.88
N MET A 170 -17.10 26.64 0.13
CA MET A 170 -15.81 27.36 0.02
C MET A 170 -16.01 28.90 0.04
N PRO A 171 -15.13 29.60 0.77
CA PRO A 171 -14.36 30.63 0.10
C PRO A 171 -12.85 30.54 0.38
N SER A 172 -12.11 31.05 -0.58
CA SER A 172 -10.67 31.26 -0.58
C SER A 172 -10.21 32.33 0.42
N SER A 173 -8.93 32.22 0.77
CA SER A 173 -8.02 33.23 1.33
C SER A 173 -8.16 33.55 2.82
N GLU A 174 -7.01 33.41 3.48
CA GLU A 174 -6.47 34.26 4.55
C GLU A 174 -7.47 34.74 5.62
N ILE A 175 -7.36 34.16 6.80
CA ILE A 175 -7.10 34.86 8.08
C ILE A 175 -6.81 33.75 9.11
N ALA A 176 -5.56 33.69 9.56
CA ALA A 176 -5.20 32.96 10.77
C ALA A 176 -5.77 33.71 11.99
N PRO A 177 -6.30 33.03 13.02
CA PRO A 177 -6.45 33.65 14.31
C PRO A 177 -5.09 33.61 15.01
N THR A 178 -4.37 34.71 14.92
CA THR A 178 -3.21 35.02 15.77
C THR A 178 -3.72 35.16 17.21
N MET A 179 -3.60 34.09 17.99
CA MET A 179 -3.35 34.24 19.42
C MET A 179 -1.84 34.12 19.59
N GLU A 180 -1.19 35.25 19.83
CA GLU A 180 0.17 35.31 20.33
C GLU A 180 0.21 34.57 21.68
N ILE A 181 0.58 33.29 21.65
CA ILE A 181 1.22 32.64 22.78
C ILE A 181 2.69 33.04 22.66
N ASP A 182 3.09 33.89 23.59
CA ASP A 182 4.44 34.41 23.72
C ASP A 182 5.48 33.27 23.73
N MET A 183 6.65 33.59 23.19
CA MET A 183 7.69 32.70 22.70
C MET A 183 8.27 31.73 23.74
N SER A 184 8.78 30.57 23.27
CA SER A 184 9.91 29.79 23.84
C SER A 184 9.70 28.56 24.75
N THR A 185 8.53 27.91 24.77
CA THR A 185 8.45 26.55 25.36
C THR A 185 8.34 25.49 24.27
N ALA A 186 9.37 24.66 24.19
CA ALA A 186 9.35 23.37 23.53
C ALA A 186 8.00 22.66 23.73
N GLU A 187 7.35 22.19 22.66
CA GLU A 187 6.13 21.39 22.80
C GLU A 187 6.42 20.14 23.65
N ASP A 188 5.69 20.01 24.76
CA ASP A 188 5.73 18.86 25.68
C ASP A 188 5.30 17.56 24.95
N PHE A 189 5.80 16.40 25.39
CA PHE A 189 5.47 15.12 24.77
C PHE A 189 3.99 14.77 24.87
N ALA A 190 3.31 15.16 25.95
CA ALA A 190 1.87 14.97 26.09
C ALA A 190 1.07 15.71 25.00
N HIS A 191 1.49 16.94 24.66
CA HIS A 191 0.88 17.72 23.59
C HIS A 191 1.05 17.01 22.23
N LEU A 192 2.28 16.58 21.94
CA LEU A 192 2.62 15.83 20.73
C LEU A 192 1.87 14.49 20.64
N ALA A 193 1.72 13.79 21.77
CA ALA A 193 1.01 12.53 21.86
C ALA A 193 -0.47 12.72 21.49
N VAL A 194 -1.15 13.69 22.11
CA VAL A 194 -2.57 13.99 21.82
C VAL A 194 -2.75 14.36 20.35
N GLN A 195 -1.92 15.26 19.81
CA GLN A 195 -2.00 15.63 18.40
C GLN A 195 -1.79 14.43 17.47
N GLY A 196 -0.82 13.56 17.79
CA GLY A 196 -0.56 12.34 17.04
C GLY A 196 -1.71 11.34 17.09
N PHE A 197 -2.35 11.15 18.26
CA PHE A 197 -3.51 10.29 18.38
C PHE A 197 -4.73 10.81 17.62
N LEU A 198 -4.97 12.11 17.62
CA LEU A 198 -6.04 12.72 16.83
C LEU A 198 -5.83 12.51 15.32
N LYS A 199 -4.59 12.69 14.83
CA LYS A 199 -4.22 12.39 13.44
C LYS A 199 -4.40 10.91 13.11
N ARG A 200 -4.00 10.00 14.00
CA ARG A 200 -4.21 8.56 13.82
C ARG A 200 -5.70 8.21 13.82
N GLN A 201 -6.49 8.78 14.72
CA GLN A 201 -7.92 8.54 14.83
C GLN A 201 -8.66 9.00 13.57
N SER A 202 -8.33 10.18 13.03
CA SER A 202 -8.93 10.67 11.80
C SER A 202 -8.61 9.75 10.61
N ALA A 203 -7.36 9.28 10.50
CA ALA A 203 -6.97 8.29 9.48
C ALA A 203 -7.71 6.95 9.64
N VAL A 204 -7.81 6.42 10.87
CA VAL A 204 -8.54 5.18 11.16
C VAL A 204 -10.04 5.32 10.87
N SER A 205 -10.63 6.47 11.21
CA SER A 205 -12.03 6.78 10.91
C SER A 205 -12.29 6.87 9.40
N CYS A 206 -11.39 7.49 8.65
CA CYS A 206 -11.45 7.53 7.19
C CYS A 206 -11.40 6.11 6.60
N ILE A 207 -10.44 5.28 7.03
CA ILE A 207 -10.33 3.88 6.60
C ILE A 207 -11.59 3.08 6.94
N SER A 208 -12.19 3.31 8.11
CA SER A 208 -13.43 2.67 8.52
C SER A 208 -14.61 3.06 7.61
N THR A 209 -14.71 4.35 7.27
CA THR A 209 -15.72 4.87 6.34
C THR A 209 -15.55 4.27 4.94
N VAL A 210 -14.32 4.24 4.42
CA VAL A 210 -13.99 3.61 3.13
C VAL A 210 -14.33 2.12 3.15
N LYS A 211 -13.99 1.41 4.23
CA LYS A 211 -14.32 -0.02 4.41
C LYS A 211 -15.83 -0.23 4.41
N SER A 212 -16.60 0.64 5.05
CA SER A 212 -18.07 0.59 5.04
C SER A 212 -18.62 0.78 3.62
N GLY A 213 -18.15 1.81 2.90
CA GLY A 213 -18.54 2.05 1.50
C GLY A 213 -18.21 0.86 0.59
N LEU A 214 -17.03 0.27 0.76
CA LEU A 214 -16.60 -0.92 0.01
C LEU A 214 -17.46 -2.15 0.32
N ASN A 215 -17.87 -2.34 1.59
CA ASN A 215 -18.80 -3.40 1.97
C ASN A 215 -20.17 -3.21 1.32
N ILE A 216 -20.66 -1.97 1.25
CA ILE A 216 -21.93 -1.64 0.57
C ILE A 216 -21.81 -1.99 -0.92
N LEU A 217 -20.73 -1.58 -1.60
CA LEU A 217 -20.48 -1.88 -3.00
C LEU A 217 -20.37 -3.40 -3.25
N SER A 218 -19.59 -4.10 -2.42
CA SER A 218 -19.44 -5.55 -2.46
C SER A 218 -20.80 -6.26 -2.26
N SER A 219 -21.65 -5.77 -1.35
CA SER A 219 -23.00 -6.30 -1.17
C SER A 219 -23.91 -6.06 -2.38
N ALA A 220 -23.75 -4.93 -3.08
CA ALA A 220 -24.51 -4.63 -4.29
C ALA A 220 -24.13 -5.58 -5.43
N ILE A 221 -22.82 -5.76 -5.67
CA ILE A 221 -22.30 -6.68 -6.69
C ILE A 221 -22.71 -8.13 -6.39
N LYS A 222 -22.69 -8.54 -5.12
CA LYS A 222 -23.18 -9.87 -4.72
C LYS A 222 -24.66 -10.04 -5.00
N ARG A 223 -25.49 -9.04 -4.66
CA ARG A 223 -26.94 -9.07 -4.94
C ARG A 223 -27.21 -9.22 -6.43
N ASP A 224 -26.53 -8.46 -7.29
CA ASP A 224 -26.67 -8.57 -8.74
C ASP A 224 -26.22 -9.94 -9.30
N SER A 225 -25.34 -10.65 -8.59
CA SER A 225 -24.89 -12.00 -8.96
C SER A 225 -25.86 -13.12 -8.50
N TRP A 226 -26.53 -12.95 -7.36
CA TRP A 226 -27.33 -13.99 -6.70
C TRP A 226 -28.84 -13.91 -6.95
N THR A 227 -29.38 -12.75 -7.34
CA THR A 227 -30.80 -12.63 -7.74
C THR A 227 -31.11 -13.31 -9.10
N SER A 228 -30.16 -14.07 -9.64
CA SER A 228 -30.31 -14.89 -10.84
C SER A 228 -30.91 -16.29 -10.60
N SER A 229 -31.12 -16.72 -9.35
CA SER A 229 -31.80 -18.00 -9.06
C SER A 229 -33.33 -17.88 -9.00
N ASP A 230 -33.86 -16.66 -8.86
CA ASP A 230 -35.30 -16.44 -8.88
C ASP A 230 -35.74 -16.10 -10.32
N ASN A 231 -36.54 -17.00 -10.90
CA ASN A 231 -37.08 -16.90 -12.26
C ASN A 231 -37.82 -15.58 -12.59
N SER A 232 -38.05 -14.71 -11.62
CA SER A 232 -38.75 -13.43 -11.77
C SER A 232 -37.88 -12.33 -12.40
N LEU A 233 -36.54 -12.37 -12.27
CA LEU A 233 -35.66 -11.31 -12.80
C LEU A 233 -35.24 -11.57 -14.26
N VAL A 234 -35.36 -12.82 -14.74
CA VAL A 234 -35.29 -13.12 -16.17
C VAL A 234 -36.30 -12.25 -16.94
N GLU A 235 -37.50 -12.08 -16.39
CA GLU A 235 -38.57 -11.24 -16.96
C GLU A 235 -38.26 -9.72 -16.88
N VAL A 236 -37.54 -9.27 -15.85
CA VAL A 236 -37.22 -7.85 -15.62
C VAL A 236 -36.01 -7.40 -16.47
N HIS A 237 -34.96 -8.22 -16.58
CA HIS A 237 -33.82 -7.93 -17.48
C HIS A 237 -34.20 -8.06 -18.96
N LEU A 238 -35.15 -8.95 -19.31
CA LEU A 238 -35.78 -8.99 -20.64
C LEU A 238 -36.46 -7.67 -21.04
N ARG A 239 -36.84 -6.82 -20.06
CA ARG A 239 -37.47 -5.51 -20.32
C ARG A 239 -36.48 -4.35 -20.43
N GLN A 240 -35.30 -4.43 -19.81
CA GLN A 240 -34.31 -3.36 -19.81
C GLN A 240 -33.37 -3.41 -21.02
N ASP A 241 -33.04 -4.60 -21.54
CA ASP A 241 -32.31 -4.77 -22.80
C ASP A 241 -33.25 -5.33 -23.89
N ARG A 242 -33.96 -4.42 -24.56
CA ARG A 242 -34.89 -4.72 -25.67
C ARG A 242 -34.27 -5.48 -26.85
N SER A 243 -32.97 -5.76 -26.88
CA SER A 243 -32.30 -6.46 -28.00
C SER A 243 -32.20 -7.98 -27.82
N LEU A 244 -32.13 -8.50 -26.59
CA LEU A 244 -31.92 -9.93 -26.32
C LEU A 244 -33.22 -10.73 -26.24
N ALA A 245 -34.34 -10.08 -25.90
CA ALA A 245 -35.66 -10.70 -25.85
C ALA A 245 -36.20 -11.15 -27.22
N LEU A 246 -35.65 -10.61 -28.32
CA LEU A 246 -36.14 -10.89 -29.68
C LEU A 246 -35.57 -12.18 -30.32
N THR A 247 -34.54 -12.81 -29.75
CA THR A 247 -33.81 -13.91 -30.42
C THR A 247 -33.99 -15.31 -29.82
N GLY A 248 -34.80 -15.49 -28.77
CA GLY A 248 -35.32 -16.81 -28.37
C GLY A 248 -34.29 -17.93 -28.19
N ASN A 249 -33.03 -17.64 -27.89
CA ASN A 249 -31.96 -18.63 -27.83
C ASN A 249 -31.48 -18.82 -26.39
N VAL A 250 -31.92 -19.89 -25.75
CA VAL A 250 -31.61 -20.26 -24.35
C VAL A 250 -30.10 -20.34 -24.10
N GLY A 251 -29.31 -20.75 -25.11
CA GLY A 251 -27.84 -20.80 -25.01
C GLY A 251 -27.19 -19.42 -24.78
N THR A 252 -27.69 -18.38 -25.45
CA THR A 252 -27.17 -17.01 -25.30
C THR A 252 -27.46 -16.42 -23.91
N LEU A 253 -28.57 -16.83 -23.28
CA LEU A 253 -28.94 -16.42 -21.93
C LEU A 253 -28.02 -17.05 -20.87
N VAL A 254 -27.72 -18.35 -21.02
CA VAL A 254 -26.76 -19.06 -20.14
C VAL A 254 -25.37 -18.44 -20.25
N ASP A 255 -24.94 -18.07 -21.46
CA ASP A 255 -23.66 -17.39 -21.68
C ASP A 255 -23.59 -16.00 -21.02
N PHE A 256 -24.69 -15.23 -21.08
CA PHE A 256 -24.79 -13.92 -20.43
C PHE A 256 -24.74 -14.03 -18.90
N VAL A 257 -25.52 -14.94 -18.30
CA VAL A 257 -25.54 -15.17 -16.85
C VAL A 257 -24.16 -15.64 -16.37
N THR A 258 -23.51 -16.53 -17.12
CA THR A 258 -22.15 -16.99 -16.81
C THR A 258 -21.14 -15.83 -16.88
N TRP A 259 -21.25 -14.97 -17.89
CA TRP A 259 -20.40 -13.77 -18.00
C TRP A 259 -20.64 -12.77 -16.87
N SER A 260 -21.91 -12.53 -16.49
CA SER A 260 -22.26 -11.60 -15.41
C SER A 260 -21.75 -12.11 -14.05
N CYS A 261 -21.97 -13.39 -13.76
CA CYS A 261 -21.42 -14.05 -12.56
C CYS A 261 -19.90 -13.97 -12.53
N TRP A 262 -19.25 -14.20 -13.68
CA TRP A 262 -17.82 -14.04 -13.82
C TRP A 262 -17.36 -12.61 -13.52
N LYS A 263 -17.93 -11.61 -14.19
CA LYS A 263 -17.59 -10.18 -14.00
C LYS A 263 -17.71 -9.79 -12.53
N SER A 264 -18.84 -10.12 -11.89
CA SER A 264 -19.08 -9.84 -10.47
C SER A 264 -18.06 -10.52 -9.55
N LYS A 265 -17.75 -11.80 -9.76
CA LYS A 265 -16.72 -12.51 -8.95
C LYS A 265 -15.34 -11.85 -9.05
N ASN A 266 -14.96 -11.33 -10.21
CA ASN A 266 -13.66 -10.70 -10.40
C ASN A 266 -13.64 -9.31 -9.81
N LEU A 267 -14.69 -8.50 -10.00
CA LEU A 267 -14.84 -7.23 -9.31
C LEU A 267 -14.79 -7.40 -7.78
N LEU A 268 -15.43 -8.43 -7.23
CA LEU A 268 -15.35 -8.73 -5.80
C LEU A 268 -13.92 -9.06 -5.34
N TYR A 269 -13.13 -9.75 -6.16
CA TYR A 269 -11.72 -9.99 -5.87
C TYR A 269 -10.90 -8.67 -5.85
N PHE A 270 -11.09 -7.81 -6.86
CA PHE A 270 -10.42 -6.50 -6.94
C PHE A 270 -10.89 -5.52 -5.86
N LEU A 271 -12.12 -5.67 -5.36
CA LEU A 271 -12.68 -4.82 -4.31
C LEU A 271 -12.55 -5.43 -2.92
N ASP A 272 -11.86 -6.56 -2.77
CA ASP A 272 -11.65 -7.16 -1.47
C ASP A 272 -10.57 -6.40 -0.66
N MET A 273 -10.80 -6.20 0.63
CA MET A 273 -9.87 -5.48 1.50
C MET A 273 -8.51 -6.17 1.61
N ARG A 274 -8.44 -7.51 1.54
CA ARG A 274 -7.17 -8.25 1.49
C ARG A 274 -6.43 -7.87 0.22
N THR A 275 -7.10 -7.91 -0.94
CA THR A 275 -6.45 -7.63 -2.23
C THR A 275 -5.99 -6.18 -2.32
N ILE A 276 -6.78 -5.21 -1.86
CA ILE A 276 -6.37 -3.79 -1.82
C ILE A 276 -5.11 -3.61 -0.95
N ARG A 277 -5.04 -4.28 0.20
CA ARG A 277 -3.83 -4.26 1.05
C ARG A 277 -2.64 -4.90 0.35
N LEU A 278 -2.84 -6.02 -0.34
CA LEU A 278 -1.78 -6.71 -1.09
C LEU A 278 -1.26 -5.86 -2.25
N VAL A 279 -2.13 -5.15 -2.98
CA VAL A 279 -1.71 -4.23 -4.06
C VAL A 279 -0.89 -3.08 -3.51
N SER A 280 -1.34 -2.47 -2.40
CA SER A 280 -0.58 -1.40 -1.73
C SER A 280 0.79 -1.91 -1.25
N GLY A 281 0.83 -3.08 -0.61
CA GLY A 281 2.07 -3.72 -0.17
C GLY A 281 3.00 -4.08 -1.33
N ALA A 282 2.46 -4.61 -2.43
CA ALA A 282 3.20 -4.90 -3.65
C ALA A 282 3.80 -3.61 -4.24
N SER A 283 3.02 -2.53 -4.33
CA SER A 283 3.49 -1.22 -4.77
C SER A 283 4.67 -0.71 -3.93
N MET A 284 4.59 -0.88 -2.60
CA MET A 284 5.69 -0.55 -1.69
C MET A 284 6.93 -1.41 -1.93
N ILE A 285 6.78 -2.73 -1.99
CA ILE A 285 7.90 -3.67 -2.17
C ILE A 285 8.62 -3.43 -3.50
N PHE A 286 7.87 -3.29 -4.61
CA PHE A 286 8.43 -3.11 -5.94
C PHE A 286 8.83 -1.65 -6.25
N SER A 287 8.62 -0.73 -5.31
CA SER A 287 9.25 0.59 -5.36
C SER A 287 10.75 0.51 -5.13
N ALA A 288 11.21 -0.49 -4.37
CA ALA A 288 12.62 -0.73 -4.08
C ALA A 288 13.40 -1.28 -5.31
N PRO A 289 14.74 -1.14 -5.34
CA PRO A 289 15.59 -1.77 -6.36
C PRO A 289 15.44 -3.30 -6.43
N LYS A 290 15.63 -3.88 -7.64
CA LYS A 290 15.50 -5.33 -7.92
C LYS A 290 16.14 -6.22 -6.86
N PHE A 291 17.40 -5.94 -6.52
CA PHE A 291 18.16 -6.78 -5.59
C PHE A 291 17.54 -6.83 -4.18
N GLN A 292 16.86 -5.77 -3.72
CA GLN A 292 16.30 -5.72 -2.36
C GLN A 292 15.03 -6.54 -2.26
N TRP A 293 14.07 -6.34 -3.19
CA TRP A 293 12.83 -7.10 -3.13
C TRP A 293 13.05 -8.57 -3.50
N VAL A 294 14.03 -8.90 -4.36
CA VAL A 294 14.40 -10.30 -4.62
C VAL A 294 14.87 -10.98 -3.33
N GLN A 295 15.76 -10.35 -2.55
CA GLN A 295 16.22 -10.91 -1.27
C GLN A 295 15.06 -11.14 -0.27
N VAL A 296 14.08 -10.22 -0.24
CA VAL A 296 12.88 -10.38 0.60
C VAL A 296 12.06 -11.59 0.16
N LEU A 297 11.80 -11.72 -1.15
CA LEU A 297 11.02 -12.82 -1.71
C LEU A 297 11.74 -14.17 -1.61
N GLU A 298 13.07 -14.21 -1.75
CA GLU A 298 13.86 -15.43 -1.56
C GLU A 298 13.75 -15.94 -0.12
N ARG A 299 13.84 -15.06 0.88
CA ARG A 299 13.64 -15.44 2.29
C ARG A 299 12.24 -15.98 2.55
N LEU A 300 11.22 -15.38 1.92
CA LEU A 300 9.85 -15.87 2.00
C LEU A 300 9.69 -17.23 1.30
N HIS A 301 10.36 -17.42 0.16
CA HIS A 301 10.35 -18.67 -0.60
C HIS A 301 11.02 -19.83 0.16
N ILE A 302 12.16 -19.60 0.80
CA ILE A 302 12.83 -20.62 1.64
C ILE A 302 11.94 -21.05 2.81
N SER A 303 11.21 -20.10 3.42
CA SER A 303 10.21 -20.38 4.48
C SER A 303 8.95 -21.09 3.94
N ALA A 304 8.75 -21.10 2.62
CA ALA A 304 7.63 -21.73 1.94
C ALA A 304 7.95 -23.13 1.37
N GLU A 305 9.21 -23.59 1.43
CA GLU A 305 9.59 -24.93 0.99
C GLU A 305 8.79 -26.00 1.76
N GLY A 306 7.86 -26.66 1.05
CA GLY A 306 6.96 -27.67 1.61
C GLY A 306 5.49 -27.25 1.72
N SER A 307 5.13 -26.00 1.39
CA SER A 307 3.74 -25.50 1.43
C SER A 307 3.34 -24.86 0.09
N ASP A 308 2.52 -25.56 -0.67
CA ASP A 308 1.94 -25.12 -1.94
C ASP A 308 1.09 -23.84 -1.83
N ASP A 309 0.51 -23.59 -0.65
CA ASP A 309 -0.35 -22.42 -0.40
C ASP A 309 0.48 -21.13 -0.27
N LYS A 310 1.57 -21.16 0.53
CA LYS A 310 2.51 -20.02 0.63
C LYS A 310 3.13 -19.63 -0.72
N LEU A 311 3.43 -20.61 -1.58
CA LEU A 311 3.92 -20.33 -2.93
C LEU A 311 2.88 -19.60 -3.77
N SER A 312 1.61 -19.96 -3.63
CA SER A 312 0.50 -19.28 -4.32
C SER A 312 0.36 -17.83 -3.88
N GLU A 313 0.56 -17.53 -2.58
CA GLU A 313 0.53 -16.14 -2.08
C GLU A 313 1.70 -15.29 -2.61
N ILE A 314 2.89 -15.89 -2.76
CA ILE A 314 4.04 -15.20 -3.38
C ILE A 314 3.75 -14.89 -4.85
N ILE A 315 3.17 -15.83 -5.59
CA ILE A 315 2.79 -15.64 -6.99
C ILE A 315 1.69 -14.56 -7.09
N GLU A 316 0.68 -14.58 -6.21
CA GLU A 316 -0.36 -13.56 -6.14
C GLU A 316 0.25 -12.16 -5.94
N LEU A 317 1.16 -12.02 -4.97
CA LEU A 317 1.85 -10.75 -4.69
C LEU A 317 2.66 -10.24 -5.89
N LEU A 318 3.36 -11.12 -6.60
CA LEU A 318 4.11 -10.80 -7.82
C LEU A 318 3.18 -10.28 -8.93
N LEU A 319 2.07 -10.98 -9.17
CA LEU A 319 1.10 -10.57 -10.19
C LEU A 319 0.41 -9.25 -9.83
N LEU A 320 0.09 -9.03 -8.55
CA LEU A 320 -0.46 -7.75 -8.07
C LEU A 320 0.56 -6.61 -8.25
N GLY A 321 1.86 -6.89 -8.06
CA GLY A 321 2.94 -5.96 -8.39
C GLY A 321 2.96 -5.50 -9.85
N CYS A 322 2.72 -6.42 -10.79
CA CYS A 322 2.63 -6.12 -12.22
C CYS A 322 1.42 -5.26 -12.62
N ILE A 323 0.43 -5.09 -11.73
CA ILE A 323 -0.79 -4.33 -12.01
C ILE A 323 -1.02 -3.17 -11.06
N ALA A 324 -0.17 -2.97 -10.06
CA ALA A 324 -0.35 -1.93 -9.03
C ALA A 324 -0.46 -0.52 -9.63
N SER A 325 0.33 -0.21 -10.66
CA SER A 325 0.31 1.07 -11.39
C SER A 325 -1.00 1.33 -12.14
N ARG A 326 -1.71 0.27 -12.54
CA ARG A 326 -2.93 0.31 -13.39
C ARG A 326 -4.17 -0.20 -12.68
N TRP A 327 -4.10 -0.41 -11.37
CA TRP A 327 -5.16 -1.03 -10.57
C TRP A 327 -6.51 -0.31 -10.71
N SER A 328 -6.52 1.01 -10.57
CA SER A 328 -7.74 1.82 -10.70
C SER A 328 -8.36 1.71 -12.09
N CYS A 329 -7.53 1.82 -13.15
CA CYS A 329 -8.00 1.68 -14.54
C CYS A 329 -8.57 0.29 -14.82
N LEU A 330 -8.03 -0.76 -14.19
CA LEU A 330 -8.56 -2.11 -14.33
C LEU A 330 -9.94 -2.25 -13.68
N ILE A 331 -10.16 -1.67 -12.49
CA ILE A 331 -11.46 -1.69 -11.82
C ILE A 331 -12.52 -0.95 -12.66
N GLU A 332 -12.18 0.24 -13.19
CA GLU A 332 -13.05 1.00 -14.09
C GLU A 332 -13.38 0.21 -15.37
N HIS A 333 -12.37 -0.45 -15.93
CA HIS A 333 -12.56 -1.31 -17.09
C HIS A 333 -13.50 -2.49 -16.79
N PHE A 334 -13.24 -3.27 -15.74
CA PHE A 334 -14.13 -4.37 -15.35
C PHE A 334 -15.55 -3.90 -15.06
N THR A 335 -15.73 -2.70 -14.53
CA THR A 335 -17.05 -2.11 -14.28
C THR A 335 -17.76 -1.75 -15.59
N SER A 336 -17.05 -1.20 -16.58
CA SER A 336 -17.60 -0.71 -17.85
C SER A 336 -17.75 -1.79 -18.95
N ILE A 337 -17.06 -2.92 -18.83
CA ILE A 337 -17.13 -4.04 -19.77
C ILE A 337 -18.58 -4.52 -19.97
N SER A 338 -19.05 -4.55 -21.22
CA SER A 338 -20.36 -5.07 -21.63
C SER A 338 -20.25 -6.47 -22.24
N TYR A 339 -21.37 -7.21 -22.23
CA TYR A 339 -21.41 -8.55 -22.79
C TYR A 339 -21.37 -8.52 -24.31
N ASN A 340 -20.47 -9.29 -24.92
CA ASN A 340 -20.41 -9.47 -26.37
C ASN A 340 -20.63 -10.96 -26.71
N PRO A 341 -21.75 -11.32 -27.38
CA PRO A 341 -22.07 -12.70 -27.73
C PRO A 341 -21.25 -13.16 -28.95
N LEU A 342 -19.95 -13.37 -28.75
CA LEU A 342 -19.08 -14.05 -29.73
C LEU A 342 -18.99 -15.54 -29.37
N SER A 343 -19.01 -16.43 -30.36
CA SER A 343 -18.79 -17.86 -30.12
C SER A 343 -17.35 -18.12 -29.62
N ILE A 344 -17.16 -19.17 -28.83
CA ILE A 344 -15.84 -19.52 -28.26
C ILE A 344 -14.80 -19.75 -29.37
N SER A 345 -15.19 -20.30 -30.52
CA SER A 345 -14.31 -20.49 -31.67
C SER A 345 -13.87 -19.18 -32.32
N GLN A 346 -14.79 -18.23 -32.50
CA GLN A 346 -14.47 -16.88 -33.01
C GLN A 346 -13.59 -16.10 -32.03
N GLN A 347 -13.80 -16.32 -30.73
CA GLN A 347 -13.00 -15.75 -29.67
C GLN A 347 -11.56 -16.28 -29.69
N TYR A 348 -11.41 -17.60 -29.74
CA TYR A 348 -10.10 -18.27 -29.83
C TYR A 348 -9.32 -17.85 -31.08
N GLN A 349 -9.98 -17.79 -32.24
CA GLN A 349 -9.34 -17.38 -33.49
C GLN A 349 -8.85 -15.92 -33.43
N LYS A 350 -9.64 -14.99 -32.86
CA LYS A 350 -9.21 -13.60 -32.64
C LYS A 350 -8.03 -13.47 -31.67
N LEU A 351 -7.94 -14.33 -30.65
CA LEU A 351 -6.77 -14.37 -29.77
C LEU A 351 -5.54 -14.92 -30.46
N TRP A 352 -5.71 -15.97 -31.27
CA TRP A 352 -4.60 -16.58 -31.99
C TRP A 352 -3.99 -15.60 -33.00
N GLU A 353 -4.84 -14.94 -33.81
CA GLU A 353 -4.41 -13.93 -34.78
C GLU A 353 -3.70 -12.73 -34.11
N ARG A 354 -4.20 -12.25 -32.96
CA ARG A 354 -3.58 -11.13 -32.22
C ARG A 354 -2.37 -11.52 -31.40
N GLY A 355 -2.37 -12.72 -30.82
CA GLY A 355 -1.23 -13.29 -30.12
C GLY A 355 -0.04 -13.34 -31.07
N LEU A 356 -0.26 -13.87 -32.29
CA LEU A 356 0.73 -13.88 -33.35
C LEU A 356 1.24 -12.48 -33.71
N GLN A 357 0.36 -11.49 -33.91
CA GLN A 357 0.77 -10.12 -34.25
C GLN A 357 1.59 -9.43 -33.13
N ASN A 358 1.20 -9.61 -31.87
CA ASN A 358 1.92 -9.03 -30.73
C ASN A 358 3.22 -9.75 -30.40
N PHE A 359 3.40 -11.01 -30.84
CA PHE A 359 4.69 -11.71 -30.71
C PHE A 359 5.79 -11.11 -31.59
N TYR A 360 5.44 -10.32 -32.61
CA TYR A 360 6.38 -9.68 -33.54
C TYR A 360 6.51 -8.17 -33.37
N ALA A 361 5.66 -7.53 -32.55
CA ALA A 361 5.73 -6.09 -32.29
C ALA A 361 6.63 -5.79 -31.07
N LYS A 362 7.72 -5.04 -31.33
CA LYS A 362 8.77 -4.61 -30.39
C LYS A 362 8.27 -4.17 -29.01
N GLU A 363 8.79 -4.82 -27.97
CA GLU A 363 9.72 -4.38 -26.90
C GLU A 363 9.93 -2.87 -26.56
N GLU A 364 9.24 -1.93 -27.19
CA GLU A 364 9.34 -0.52 -26.85
C GLU A 364 8.17 -0.16 -25.94
N MET A 365 8.50 0.29 -24.73
CA MET A 365 7.61 1.05 -23.85
C MET A 365 6.75 0.22 -22.89
N MET A 366 7.36 -0.31 -21.81
CA MET A 366 6.78 -0.41 -20.46
C MET A 366 7.92 -0.51 -19.44
N SER A 367 7.64 -0.07 -18.20
CA SER A 367 8.65 0.18 -17.18
C SER A 367 9.57 -1.03 -16.94
N SER A 368 10.88 -0.80 -16.82
CA SER A 368 11.87 -1.85 -16.53
C SER A 368 11.53 -2.69 -15.28
N LYS A 369 10.65 -2.17 -14.40
CA LYS A 369 10.18 -2.83 -13.18
C LYS A 369 9.27 -4.02 -13.45
N GLU A 370 8.22 -3.86 -14.27
CA GLU A 370 7.27 -4.95 -14.54
C GLU A 370 7.94 -6.13 -15.25
N SER A 371 8.87 -5.85 -16.17
CA SER A 371 9.70 -6.88 -16.82
C SER A 371 10.52 -7.67 -15.80
N CYS A 372 11.16 -6.98 -14.85
CA CYS A 372 11.96 -7.64 -13.81
C CYS A 372 11.12 -8.56 -12.91
N ILE A 373 9.88 -8.17 -12.59
CA ILE A 373 8.96 -8.99 -11.80
C ILE A 373 8.57 -10.25 -12.58
N LEU A 374 8.25 -10.10 -13.88
CA LEU A 374 7.87 -11.22 -14.75
C LEU A 374 9.03 -12.19 -15.00
N GLU A 375 10.26 -11.70 -15.14
CA GLU A 375 11.47 -12.54 -15.22
C GLU A 375 11.65 -13.39 -13.96
N TYR A 376 11.51 -12.77 -12.78
CA TYR A 376 11.61 -13.49 -11.51
C TYR A 376 10.49 -14.53 -11.36
N LEU A 377 9.26 -14.16 -11.73
CA LEU A 377 8.11 -15.05 -11.73
C LEU A 377 8.31 -16.23 -12.70
N ALA A 378 8.94 -16.01 -13.86
CA ALA A 378 9.28 -17.09 -14.81
C ALA A 378 10.24 -18.11 -14.20
N GLY A 379 11.21 -17.65 -13.41
CA GLY A 379 12.10 -18.53 -12.64
C GLY A 379 11.31 -19.40 -11.66
N ILE A 380 10.44 -18.79 -10.85
CA ILE A 380 9.63 -19.51 -9.84
C ILE A 380 8.67 -20.52 -10.48
N LEU A 381 8.07 -20.18 -11.62
CA LEU A 381 7.07 -21.02 -12.29
C LEU A 381 7.67 -22.10 -13.19
N SER A 382 9.00 -22.20 -13.31
CA SER A 382 9.66 -23.20 -14.15
C SER A 382 9.24 -24.64 -13.79
N GLY A 383 8.34 -25.22 -14.60
CA GLY A 383 7.75 -26.55 -14.36
C GLY A 383 6.53 -26.60 -13.43
N ARG A 384 6.01 -25.46 -12.94
CA ARG A 384 4.86 -25.39 -12.00
C ARG A 384 3.74 -24.43 -12.43
N LEU A 385 3.48 -24.33 -13.73
CA LEU A 385 2.46 -23.41 -14.30
C LEU A 385 1.05 -23.61 -13.72
N HIS A 386 0.72 -24.82 -13.26
CA HIS A 386 -0.56 -25.13 -12.62
C HIS A 386 -0.84 -24.28 -11.37
N GLN A 387 0.18 -23.69 -10.73
CA GLN A 387 -0.01 -22.78 -9.59
C GLN A 387 -0.77 -21.50 -10.00
N LEU A 388 -0.69 -21.08 -11.27
CA LEU A 388 -1.48 -19.96 -11.78
C LEU A 388 -2.99 -20.26 -11.78
N TRP A 389 -3.40 -21.53 -11.82
CA TRP A 389 -4.81 -21.92 -11.81
C TRP A 389 -5.47 -21.82 -10.43
N LYS A 390 -4.66 -21.75 -9.36
CA LYS A 390 -5.14 -21.51 -8.00
C LYS A 390 -5.52 -20.05 -7.76
N LEU A 391 -5.10 -19.15 -8.65
CA LEU A 391 -5.29 -17.71 -8.52
C LEU A 391 -6.50 -17.19 -9.29
N SER A 392 -6.89 -15.95 -9.01
CA SER A 392 -7.93 -15.26 -9.76
C SER A 392 -7.59 -15.23 -11.26
N PRO A 393 -8.44 -15.79 -12.14
CA PRO A 393 -8.15 -15.83 -13.57
C PRO A 393 -8.05 -14.43 -14.20
N ALA A 394 -8.79 -13.44 -13.68
CA ALA A 394 -8.62 -12.05 -14.11
C ALA A 394 -7.25 -11.51 -13.76
N LEU A 395 -6.76 -11.75 -12.54
CA LEU A 395 -5.43 -11.31 -12.11
C LEU A 395 -4.35 -11.84 -13.05
N VAL A 396 -4.33 -13.16 -13.31
CA VAL A 396 -3.35 -13.78 -14.21
C VAL A 396 -3.42 -13.17 -15.61
N ALA A 397 -4.64 -12.95 -16.10
CA ALA A 397 -4.86 -12.41 -17.45
C ALA A 397 -4.43 -10.94 -17.60
N VAL A 398 -4.63 -10.10 -16.58
CA VAL A 398 -4.22 -8.69 -16.61
C VAL A 398 -2.73 -8.51 -16.34
N ALA A 399 -2.16 -9.33 -15.45
CA ALA A 399 -0.79 -9.21 -15.01
C ALA A 399 0.21 -9.75 -16.05
N ILE A 400 -0.12 -10.84 -16.75
CA ILE A 400 0.80 -11.46 -17.72
C ILE A 400 0.54 -10.92 -19.14
N PRO A 401 1.42 -10.05 -19.67
CA PRO A 401 1.23 -9.46 -20.98
C PRO A 401 1.45 -10.48 -22.10
N SER A 402 0.80 -10.26 -23.24
CA SER A 402 0.82 -11.20 -24.39
C SER A 402 2.19 -11.39 -25.03
N TRP A 403 3.12 -10.44 -24.86
CA TRP A 403 4.50 -10.56 -25.36
C TRP A 403 5.42 -11.37 -24.44
N SER A 404 5.05 -11.58 -23.17
CA SER A 404 5.94 -12.25 -22.19
C SER A 404 6.17 -13.73 -22.52
N MET A 405 7.35 -14.25 -22.16
CA MET A 405 7.64 -15.69 -22.25
C MET A 405 6.68 -16.51 -21.37
N LEU A 406 6.30 -15.99 -20.21
CA LEU A 406 5.30 -16.60 -19.33
C LEU A 406 3.95 -16.78 -20.02
N TYR A 407 3.51 -15.81 -20.82
CA TYR A 407 2.29 -15.95 -21.59
C TYR A 407 2.38 -17.10 -22.59
N ARG A 408 3.51 -17.25 -23.29
CA ARG A 408 3.74 -18.35 -24.24
C ARG A 408 3.66 -19.70 -23.53
N LEU A 409 4.36 -19.84 -22.41
CA LEU A 409 4.35 -21.08 -21.63
C LEU A 409 2.95 -21.43 -21.11
N TYR A 410 2.25 -20.45 -20.56
CA TYR A 410 0.89 -20.64 -20.05
C TYR A 410 -0.11 -20.97 -21.16
N PHE A 411 -0.02 -20.30 -22.31
CA PHE A 411 -0.88 -20.53 -23.45
C PHE A 411 -0.62 -21.89 -24.12
N ASN A 412 0.64 -22.30 -24.23
CA ASN A 412 1.01 -23.62 -24.76
C ASN A 412 0.53 -24.76 -23.84
N GLU A 413 0.62 -24.60 -22.52
CA GLU A 413 0.06 -25.59 -21.58
C GLU A 413 -1.46 -25.70 -21.75
N ILE A 414 -2.14 -24.56 -21.89
CA ILE A 414 -3.57 -24.51 -22.18
C ILE A 414 -3.91 -25.22 -23.51
N GLU A 415 -3.11 -25.00 -24.55
CA GLU A 415 -3.30 -25.64 -25.85
C GLU A 415 -3.07 -27.16 -25.78
N ALA A 416 -2.04 -27.60 -25.07
CA ALA A 416 -1.76 -29.02 -24.82
C ALA A 416 -2.90 -29.69 -24.04
N GLN A 417 -3.50 -28.99 -23.07
CA GLN A 417 -4.70 -29.48 -22.37
C GLN A 417 -5.90 -29.60 -23.31
N PHE A 418 -6.10 -28.62 -24.19
CA PHE A 418 -7.20 -28.62 -25.16
C PHE A 418 -7.07 -29.77 -26.18
N LYS A 419 -5.85 -30.10 -26.58
CA LYS A 419 -5.52 -31.23 -27.47
C LYS A 419 -5.50 -32.59 -26.75
N GLY A 420 -5.59 -32.61 -25.42
CA GLY A 420 -5.55 -33.84 -24.61
C GLY A 420 -4.14 -34.42 -24.41
N GLU A 421 -3.09 -33.63 -24.65
CA GLU A 421 -1.68 -34.05 -24.65
C GLU A 421 -0.93 -33.72 -23.34
N SER A 422 -1.58 -33.07 -22.36
CA SER A 422 -0.95 -32.69 -21.07
C SER A 422 -0.74 -33.89 -20.13
N LEU A 423 0.44 -33.96 -19.51
CA LEU A 423 0.80 -34.96 -18.49
C LEU A 423 0.11 -34.69 -17.13
N THR A 424 -0.42 -33.49 -16.92
CA THR A 424 -1.19 -33.09 -15.73
C THR A 424 -2.68 -33.23 -15.99
N ARG A 425 -3.27 -34.36 -15.60
CA ARG A 425 -4.73 -34.58 -15.63
C ARG A 425 -5.44 -33.74 -14.56
N PHE A 426 -5.61 -32.45 -14.82
CA PHE A 426 -6.72 -31.70 -14.24
C PHE A 426 -7.83 -31.66 -15.29
N SER A 427 -9.02 -32.17 -14.97
CA SER A 427 -10.17 -32.18 -15.87
C SER A 427 -10.70 -30.75 -16.08
N ILE A 428 -10.07 -29.97 -16.97
CA ILE A 428 -10.47 -28.59 -17.32
C ILE A 428 -11.76 -28.55 -18.17
N PHE A 429 -12.29 -29.69 -18.61
CA PHE A 429 -13.52 -29.76 -19.41
C PHE A 429 -14.78 -29.16 -18.73
N ASN A 430 -14.70 -28.78 -17.44
CA ASN A 430 -15.73 -28.00 -16.75
C ASN A 430 -15.18 -26.79 -15.96
N CYS A 431 -13.96 -26.33 -16.24
CA CYS A 431 -13.38 -25.20 -15.50
C CYS A 431 -13.78 -23.87 -16.18
N PRO A 432 -14.73 -23.09 -15.62
CA PRO A 432 -15.13 -21.81 -16.19
C PRO A 432 -13.94 -20.85 -16.38
N CYS A 433 -12.84 -21.03 -15.62
CA CYS A 433 -11.61 -20.25 -15.72
C CYS A 433 -10.98 -20.21 -17.13
N PHE A 434 -11.11 -21.26 -17.95
CA PHE A 434 -10.53 -21.31 -19.30
C PHE A 434 -11.27 -20.39 -20.31
N ILE A 435 -12.60 -20.52 -20.38
CA ILE A 435 -13.47 -19.65 -21.20
C ILE A 435 -13.33 -18.20 -20.72
N ILE A 436 -13.20 -18.03 -19.41
CA ILE A 436 -13.02 -16.75 -18.74
C ILE A 436 -11.69 -16.10 -19.14
N VAL A 437 -10.53 -16.77 -19.07
CA VAL A 437 -9.22 -16.15 -19.42
C VAL A 437 -9.15 -15.77 -20.90
N ILE A 438 -9.71 -16.62 -21.76
CA ILE A 438 -9.86 -16.34 -23.19
C ILE A 438 -10.78 -15.12 -23.40
N ARG A 439 -11.96 -15.09 -22.77
CA ARG A 439 -12.87 -13.93 -22.79
C ARG A 439 -12.19 -12.67 -22.25
N ILE A 440 -11.45 -12.77 -21.14
CA ILE A 440 -10.72 -11.65 -20.52
C ILE A 440 -9.69 -11.06 -21.48
N LYS A 441 -8.82 -11.86 -22.09
CA LYS A 441 -7.79 -11.29 -22.99
C LYS A 441 -8.40 -10.68 -24.26
N ILE A 442 -9.54 -11.19 -24.73
CA ILE A 442 -10.25 -10.58 -25.87
C ILE A 442 -10.92 -9.27 -25.49
N ILE A 443 -11.47 -9.20 -24.28
CA ILE A 443 -12.21 -8.06 -23.73
C ILE A 443 -11.27 -6.95 -23.22
N ILE A 444 -10.07 -7.30 -22.73
CA ILE A 444 -9.05 -6.35 -22.25
C ILE A 444 -8.15 -5.83 -23.39
N PHE A 445 -7.92 -6.62 -24.44
CA PHE A 445 -7.14 -6.20 -25.61
C PHE A 445 -7.93 -5.85 -26.90
N PRO A 446 -9.22 -5.44 -26.92
CA PRO A 446 -9.89 -4.97 -28.12
C PRO A 446 -9.59 -3.48 -28.29
N GLY A 447 -8.39 -3.17 -28.77
CA GLY A 447 -8.11 -1.89 -29.43
C GLY A 447 -8.41 -0.65 -28.59
N LYS A 448 -7.55 -0.39 -27.61
CA LYS A 448 -7.04 0.94 -27.26
C LYS A 448 -6.04 0.73 -26.14
N TYR A 449 -4.76 0.78 -26.49
CA TYR A 449 -3.78 1.59 -25.77
C TYR A 449 -4.26 2.10 -24.41
N PHE A 450 -3.88 1.41 -23.33
CA PHE A 450 -3.81 2.02 -22.01
C PHE A 450 -2.62 2.99 -22.02
N TYR A 451 -2.79 4.11 -22.73
CA TYR A 451 -1.94 5.29 -22.62
C TYR A 451 -2.82 6.39 -22.06
N PHE A 452 -2.65 6.72 -20.78
CA PHE A 452 -2.69 8.10 -20.33
C PHE A 452 -1.70 8.26 -19.18
N SER A 453 -0.88 9.30 -19.36
CA SER A 453 0.18 9.82 -18.49
C SER A 453 -0.24 10.04 -17.05
#